data_AF-A0A941KWB0-F1
#
_entry.id   AF-A0A941KWB0-F1
#
_cell.length_a   1.000
_cell.length_b   1.000
_cell.length_c   1.000
_cell.angle_alpha   90.00
_cell.angle_beta   90.00
_cell.angle_gamma   90.00
#
_symmetry.space_group_name_H-M   'P 1'
#
loop_
_entity.id
_entity.type
_entity.pdbx_description
1 polymer ?
#
loop_
_entity_poly.entity_id
_entity_poly.type
_entity_poly.pdbx_seq_one_letter_code
_entity_poly.pdbx_strand_id
1 'polypeptide(L)'
;MDALSIGIIIIATVTALLFKFVIYHKICNWMDQDLISGLAGGNNDKHSFLTQQLKQMKNNKVKRKLQHQRLTDLAAEFEQNR
;
A
#
# COMPACT_ATOMS: atom_id res chain seq x y z
N MET A 1 43.11 -7.84 1.34
CA MET A 1 41.96 -7.33 0.55
C MET A 1 41.97 -5.83 0.69
N ASP A 2 41.98 -5.12 -0.43
CA ASP A 2 42.10 -3.66 -0.43
C ASP A 2 40.82 -3.01 0.09
N ALA A 3 40.96 -1.99 0.95
CA ALA A 3 39.83 -1.32 1.60
C ALA A 3 38.86 -0.68 0.59
N LEU A 4 39.35 -0.29 -0.60
CA LEU A 4 38.53 0.19 -1.71
C LEU A 4 37.54 -0.86 -2.20
N SER A 5 37.96 -2.13 -2.33
CA SER A 5 37.10 -3.21 -2.80
C SER A 5 35.97 -3.49 -1.81
N ILE A 6 36.28 -3.49 -0.51
CA ILE A 6 35.30 -3.66 0.56
C ILE A 6 34.28 -2.51 0.55
N GLY A 7 34.73 -1.27 0.37
CA GLY A 7 33.86 -0.10 0.30
C GLY A 7 32.85 -0.18 -0.86
N ILE A 8 33.31 -0.56 -2.06
CA ILE A 8 32.45 -0.69 -3.24
C ILE A 8 31.40 -1.78 -3.03
N ILE A 9 31.79 -2.93 -2.47
CA ILE A 9 30.87 -4.05 -2.20
C ILE A 9 29.78 -3.63 -1.19
N ILE A 10 30.15 -2.91 -0.14
CA ILE A 10 29.19 -2.40 0.85
C ILE A 10 28.21 -1.42 0.17
N ILE A 11 28.71 -0.44 -0.60
CA ILE A 11 27.88 0.54 -1.28
C ILE A 11 26.93 -0.14 -2.28
N ALA A 12 27.40 -1.11 -3.06
CA ALA A 12 26.58 -1.85 -4.00
C ALA A 12 25.47 -2.66 -3.30
N THR A 13 25.81 -3.32 -2.19
CA THR A 13 24.86 -4.12 -1.41
C THR A 13 23.80 -3.24 -0.74
N VAL A 14 24.21 -2.12 -0.13
CA VAL A 14 23.30 -1.15 0.47
C VAL A 14 22.39 -0.53 -0.59
N THR A 15 22.93 -0.19 -1.77
CA THR A 15 22.13 0.34 -2.88
C THR A 15 21.09 -0.67 -3.35
N ALA A 16 21.45 -1.95 -3.48
CA ALA A 16 20.51 -3.01 -3.86
C ALA A 16 19.41 -3.23 -2.80
N LEU A 17 19.76 -3.17 -1.51
CA LEU A 17 18.81 -3.25 -0.41
C LEU A 17 17.84 -2.05 -0.39
N LEU A 18 18.37 -0.84 -0.54
CA LEU A 18 17.56 0.38 -0.62
C LEU A 18 16.66 0.35 -1.84
N PHE A 19 17.16 -0.09 -2.99
CA PHE A 19 16.36 -0.21 -4.20
C PHE A 19 15.17 -1.14 -3.99
N LYS A 20 15.39 -2.31 -3.38
CA LYS A 20 14.31 -3.24 -3.00
C LYS A 20 13.29 -2.59 -2.07
N PHE A 21 13.76 -1.86 -1.06
CA PHE A 21 12.87 -1.19 -0.10
C PHE A 21 12.03 -0.10 -0.76
N VAL A 22 12.64 0.72 -1.62
CA VAL A 22 11.96 1.78 -2.37
C VAL A 22 10.93 1.19 -3.34
N ILE A 23 11.29 0.16 -4.10
CA ILE A 23 10.37 -0.51 -5.03
C ILE A 23 9.19 -1.13 -4.26
N TYR A 24 9.45 -1.80 -3.14
CA TYR A 24 8.39 -2.36 -2.29
C TYR A 24 7.42 -1.28 -1.79
N HIS A 25 7.95 -0.17 -1.28
CA HIS A 25 7.13 0.93 -0.77
C HIS A 25 6.34 1.62 -1.89
N LYS A 26 6.97 1.82 -3.05
CA LYS A 26 6.36 2.47 -4.21
C LYS A 26 5.23 1.62 -4.81
N ILE A 27 5.42 0.31 -4.96
CA ILE A 27 4.38 -0.62 -5.39
C ILE A 27 3.20 -0.62 -4.40
N CYS A 28 3.48 -0.60 -3.10
CA CYS A 28 2.41 -0.54 -2.10
C CYS A 28 1.61 0.77 -2.19
N ASN A 29 2.28 1.89 -2.45
CA ASN A 29 1.60 3.18 -2.64
C ASN A 29 0.74 3.20 -3.91
N TRP A 30 1.25 2.65 -5.02
CA TRP A 30 0.53 2.58 -6.29
C TRP A 30 -0.70 1.68 -6.19
N MET A 31 -0.56 0.53 -5.55
CA MET A 31 -1.66 -0.43 -5.41
C MET A 31 -2.77 0.07 -4.47
N ASP A 32 -2.42 0.85 -3.44
CA ASP A 32 -3.40 1.49 -2.56
C ASP A 32 -4.20 2.56 -3.32
N GLN A 33 -3.51 3.36 -4.13
CA GLN A 33 -4.12 4.36 -4.99
C GLN A 33 -5.03 3.71 -6.05
N ASP A 34 -4.60 2.59 -6.64
CA ASP A 34 -5.37 1.81 -7.60
C ASP A 34 -6.60 1.15 -6.96
N LEU A 35 -6.45 0.57 -5.76
CA LEU A 35 -7.55 -0.02 -5.01
C LEU A 35 -8.62 1.01 -4.66
N ILE A 36 -8.19 2.17 -4.16
CA ILE A 36 -9.06 3.30 -3.84
C ILE A 36 -9.80 3.78 -5.10
N SER A 37 -9.09 3.91 -6.22
CA SER A 37 -9.66 4.32 -7.50
C SER A 37 -10.66 3.29 -8.05
N GLY A 38 -10.37 1.98 -7.92
CA GLY A 38 -11.24 0.89 -8.34
C GLY A 38 -12.50 0.75 -7.48
N LEU A 39 -12.37 0.90 -6.16
CA LEU A 39 -13.52 0.88 -5.23
C LEU A 39 -14.38 2.15 -5.32
N ALA A 40 -13.79 3.28 -5.73
CA ALA A 40 -14.54 4.51 -5.92
C ALA A 40 -15.59 4.39 -7.03
N GLY A 41 -15.28 3.66 -8.12
CA GLY A 41 -16.20 3.48 -9.25
C GLY A 41 -16.81 4.78 -9.78
N GLY A 42 -16.15 5.93 -9.59
CA GLY A 42 -16.67 7.26 -9.96
C GLY A 42 -17.55 7.99 -8.91
N ASN A 43 -17.86 7.38 -7.76
CA ASN A 43 -18.68 8.01 -6.70
C ASN A 43 -17.82 8.61 -5.58
N ASN A 44 -17.73 9.95 -5.54
CA ASN A 44 -16.93 10.70 -4.56
C ASN A 44 -17.32 10.46 -3.09
N ASP A 45 -18.60 10.26 -2.78
CA ASP A 45 -19.06 10.00 -1.41
C ASP A 45 -18.64 8.61 -0.88
N LYS A 46 -18.84 7.55 -1.68
CA LYS A 46 -18.36 6.20 -1.35
C LYS A 46 -16.82 6.21 -1.24
N HIS A 47 -16.15 6.93 -2.14
CA HIS A 47 -14.70 7.05 -2.17
C HIS A 47 -14.12 7.70 -0.89
N SER A 48 -14.71 8.79 -0.42
CA SER A 48 -14.24 9.46 0.80
C SER A 48 -14.42 8.57 2.02
N PHE A 49 -15.58 7.90 2.14
CA PHE A 49 -15.89 7.01 3.26
C PHE A 49 -14.97 5.77 3.30
N LEU A 50 -14.78 5.12 2.15
CA LEU A 50 -13.88 3.97 1.99
C LEU A 50 -12.42 4.37 2.25
N THR A 51 -11.99 5.54 1.76
CA THR A 51 -10.63 6.06 1.99
C THR A 51 -10.38 6.35 3.47
N GLN A 52 -11.36 6.90 4.19
CA GLN A 52 -11.22 7.20 5.62
C GLN A 52 -11.08 5.93 6.46
N GLN A 53 -11.89 4.90 6.17
CA GLN A 53 -11.78 3.57 6.78
C GLN A 53 -10.43 2.91 6.45
N LEU A 54 -9.98 3.03 5.21
CA LEU A 54 -8.70 2.49 4.75
C LEU A 54 -7.52 3.15 5.48
N LYS A 55 -7.57 4.47 5.67
CA LYS A 55 -6.56 5.26 6.37
C LYS A 55 -6.47 4.88 7.86
N GLN A 56 -7.61 4.67 8.52
CA GLN A 56 -7.71 4.17 9.90
C GLN A 56 -7.07 2.78 10.03
N MET A 57 -7.34 1.87 9.09
CA MET A 57 -6.77 0.51 9.09
C MET A 57 -5.28 0.48 8.74
N LYS A 58 -4.82 1.37 7.84
CA LYS A 58 -3.40 1.54 7.51
C LYS A 58 -2.61 2.00 8.74
N ASN A 59 -3.18 2.93 9.51
CA ASN A 59 -2.57 3.43 10.75
C ASN A 59 -2.43 2.32 11.81
N ASN A 60 -3.31 1.32 11.77
CA ASN A 60 -3.26 0.14 12.64
C ASN A 60 -2.30 -0.97 12.13
N LYS A 61 -1.50 -0.75 11.08
CA LYS A 61 -0.60 -1.77 10.48
C LYS A 61 -1.30 -3.10 10.15
N VAL A 62 -2.58 -3.04 9.79
CA VAL A 62 -3.34 -4.26 9.47
C VAL A 62 -2.82 -4.85 8.17
N LYS A 63 -2.58 -6.18 8.13
CA LYS A 63 -2.07 -6.87 6.93
C LYS A 63 -2.99 -6.59 5.73
N ARG A 64 -2.38 -6.12 4.64
CA ARG A 64 -3.02 -5.69 3.37
C ARG A 64 -4.17 -6.58 2.87
N LYS A 65 -4.05 -7.90 3.05
CA LYS A 65 -5.09 -8.88 2.67
C LYS A 65 -6.38 -8.70 3.47
N LEU A 66 -6.26 -8.40 4.76
CA LEU A 66 -7.38 -8.19 5.68
C LEU A 66 -8.03 -6.82 5.45
N GLN A 67 -7.25 -5.82 5.04
CA GLN A 67 -7.79 -4.52 4.59
C GLN A 67 -8.71 -4.67 3.37
N HIS A 68 -8.26 -5.36 2.32
CA HIS A 68 -9.10 -5.61 1.15
C HIS A 68 -10.39 -6.34 1.52
N GLN A 69 -10.28 -7.39 2.33
CA GLN A 69 -11.43 -8.20 2.72
C GLN A 69 -12.46 -7.38 3.53
N ARG A 70 -11.99 -6.53 4.45
CA ARG A 70 -12.86 -5.61 5.22
C ARG A 70 -13.47 -4.51 4.37
N LEU A 71 -12.74 -3.98 3.37
CA LEU A 71 -13.29 -2.98 2.44
C LEU A 71 -14.37 -3.57 1.54
N THR A 72 -14.18 -4.79 1.05
CA THR A 72 -15.19 -5.49 0.24
C THR A 72 -16.44 -5.77 1.05
N ASP A 73 -16.28 -6.19 2.31
CA ASP A 73 -17.38 -6.44 3.25
C ASP A 73 -18.18 -5.15 3.54
N LEU A 74 -17.47 -4.05 3.84
CA LEU A 74 -18.07 -2.73 4.05
C LEU A 74 -18.74 -2.16 2.79
N ALA A 75 -18.12 -2.33 1.62
CA ALA A 75 -18.71 -1.91 0.35
C ALA A 75 -19.97 -2.69 0.03
N ALA A 76 -19.99 -4.01 0.31
CA ALA A 76 -21.16 -4.87 0.15
C ALA A 76 -22.29 -4.44 1.10
N GLU A 77 -22.01 -4.19 2.39
CA GLU A 77 -23.01 -3.66 3.34
C GLU A 77 -23.59 -2.32 2.87
N PHE A 78 -22.75 -1.41 2.36
CA PHE A 78 -23.21 -0.10 1.91
C PHE A 78 -24.07 -0.15 0.63
N GLU A 79 -23.87 -1.18 -0.19
CA GLU A 79 -24.64 -1.41 -1.41
C GLU A 79 -25.93 -2.20 -1.14
N GLN A 80 -25.95 -3.04 -0.11
CA GLN A 80 -27.12 -3.79 0.34
C GLN A 80 -28.08 -2.94 1.18
N ASN A 81 -27.57 -1.88 1.83
CA ASN A 81 -28.35 -0.95 2.66
C ASN A 81 -28.82 0.31 1.88
N ARG A 82 -28.82 0.27 0.54
CA ARG A 82 -29.35 1.33 -0.33
C ARG A 82 -30.38 0.76 -1.30
#